data_AF-A0AAD4M9N0-F1
#
_entry.id   AF-A0AAD4M9N0-F1
#
_cell.length_a   1.000
_cell.length_b   1.000
_cell.length_c   1.000
_cell.angle_alpha   90.00
_cell.angle_beta   90.00
_cell.angle_gamma   90.00
#
_symmetry.space_group_name_H-M   'P 1'
#
loop_
_entity.id
_entity.type
_entity.pdbx_description
1 polymer ?
#
loop_
_entity_poly.entity_id
_entity_poly.type
_entity_poly.pdbx_seq_one_letter_code
_entity_poly.pdbx_strand_id
1 'polypeptide(L)'
;SFLCGYLCIRGLTDDWPELTTYFDAEIIGSRYGFLTRGWGADEEGDMVHWARFPAFRHVKNKLKAPHLTMDGYPGAVFMRWKERFLVPDHRVQDINGASFAGFYYVCVDFNSHAQAPTSPTRQVSQQTPVIREDPDTLPSQASVAPKPEPLGRTRTSSVHNDTTGSHRSTSTGTRSGPGVATMSGFYFHQNSEP
;
A
#
# COMPACT_ATOMS: atom_id res chain seq x y z
N SER A 1 -24.34 -3.31 -11.13
CA SER A 1 -23.68 -2.99 -9.86
C SER A 1 -23.33 -1.52 -9.91
N PHE A 2 -24.20 -0.68 -9.36
CA PHE A 2 -24.17 0.77 -9.50
C PHE A 2 -24.46 1.39 -8.13
N LEU A 3 -23.80 2.51 -7.86
CA LEU A 3 -23.99 3.37 -6.70
C LEU A 3 -23.85 4.81 -7.21
N CYS A 4 -24.43 5.78 -6.52
CA CYS A 4 -24.14 7.18 -6.72
C CYS A 4 -24.24 7.94 -5.39
N GLY A 5 -23.77 9.18 -5.38
CA GLY A 5 -23.81 10.01 -4.18
C GLY A 5 -23.18 11.38 -4.40
N TYR A 6 -22.87 12.04 -3.30
CA TYR A 6 -22.16 13.32 -3.29
C TYR A 6 -20.80 13.16 -2.61
N LEU A 7 -19.76 13.71 -3.23
CA LEU A 7 -18.44 13.83 -2.65
C LEU A 7 -18.23 15.28 -2.26
N CYS A 8 -17.80 15.53 -1.03
CA CYS A 8 -17.52 16.85 -0.51
C CYS A 8 -16.05 16.95 -0.11
N ILE A 9 -15.35 17.96 -0.64
CA ILE A 9 -13.96 18.28 -0.31
C ILE A 9 -13.86 19.72 0.21
N ARG A 10 -12.94 19.96 1.14
CA ARG A 10 -12.74 21.26 1.79
C ARG A 10 -11.27 21.68 1.72
N GLY A 11 -11.02 22.97 1.55
CA GLY A 11 -9.65 23.52 1.44
C GLY A 11 -8.87 23.03 0.21
N LEU A 12 -9.56 22.76 -0.90
CA LEU A 12 -8.90 22.41 -2.16
C LEU A 12 -8.37 23.64 -2.89
N THR A 13 -9.09 24.76 -2.83
CA THR A 13 -8.70 26.06 -3.40
C THR A 13 -9.18 27.19 -2.48
N ASP A 14 -8.55 28.37 -2.57
CA ASP A 14 -8.92 29.54 -1.75
C ASP A 14 -10.28 30.14 -2.19
N ASP A 15 -10.52 30.19 -3.51
CA ASP A 15 -11.77 30.69 -4.10
C ASP A 15 -12.99 29.82 -3.75
N TRP A 16 -12.78 28.51 -3.53
CA TRP A 16 -13.83 27.53 -3.25
C TRP A 16 -13.47 26.67 -2.02
N PRO A 17 -13.66 27.19 -0.79
CA PRO A 17 -13.24 26.53 0.45
C PRO A 17 -13.99 25.23 0.75
N GLU A 18 -15.16 25.02 0.13
CA GLU A 18 -15.93 23.77 0.14
C GLU A 18 -16.52 23.53 -1.26
N LEU A 19 -16.25 22.35 -1.82
CA LEU A 19 -16.75 21.90 -3.13
C LEU A 19 -17.51 20.59 -2.94
N THR A 20 -18.73 20.52 -3.47
CA THR A 20 -19.53 19.29 -3.51
C THR A 20 -19.84 18.90 -4.95
N THR A 21 -19.51 17.68 -5.32
CA THR A 21 -19.79 17.08 -6.64
C THR A 21 -20.78 15.93 -6.51
N TYR A 22 -21.59 15.70 -7.54
CA TYR A 22 -22.30 14.43 -7.71
C TYR A 22 -21.40 13.42 -8.43
N PHE A 23 -21.39 12.16 -7.97
CA PHE A 23 -20.64 11.08 -8.61
C PHE A 23 -21.51 9.86 -8.93
N ASP A 24 -21.21 9.22 -10.07
CA ASP A 24 -21.65 7.87 -10.41
C ASP A 24 -20.53 6.87 -10.05
N ALA A 25 -20.88 5.65 -9.63
CA ALA A 25 -19.92 4.64 -9.22
C ALA A 25 -20.16 3.26 -9.85
N GLU A 26 -19.11 2.72 -10.48
CA GLU A 26 -19.03 1.33 -10.92
C GLU A 26 -18.51 0.44 -9.79
N ILE A 27 -19.24 -0.63 -9.46
CA ILE A 27 -18.77 -1.64 -8.50
C ILE A 27 -18.15 -2.80 -9.29
N ILE A 28 -16.87 -3.08 -9.02
CA ILE A 28 -16.06 -4.08 -9.73
C ILE A 28 -16.52 -5.50 -9.37
N GLY A 29 -16.48 -6.41 -10.33
CA GLY A 29 -16.92 -7.79 -10.20
C GLY A 29 -17.16 -8.45 -11.56
N SER A 30 -18.35 -9.01 -11.76
CA SER A 30 -18.70 -9.75 -12.98
C SER A 30 -19.16 -8.85 -14.15
N ARG A 31 -19.72 -7.66 -13.86
CA ARG A 31 -20.15 -6.67 -14.88
C ARG A 31 -19.02 -5.71 -15.27
N TYR A 32 -18.40 -5.10 -14.27
CA TYR A 32 -17.29 -4.16 -14.44
C TYR A 32 -16.01 -4.85 -14.02
N GLY A 33 -15.07 -5.03 -14.94
CA GLY A 33 -13.77 -5.63 -14.65
C GLY A 33 -12.78 -4.61 -14.09
N PHE A 34 -11.63 -5.09 -13.61
CA PHE A 34 -10.55 -4.24 -13.13
C PHE A 34 -9.96 -3.36 -14.25
N LEU A 35 -10.11 -3.73 -15.53
CA LEU A 35 -9.80 -2.83 -16.64
C LEU A 35 -10.87 -1.74 -16.78
N THR A 36 -10.47 -0.48 -16.76
CA THR A 36 -11.34 0.71 -16.82
C THR A 36 -11.78 1.05 -18.24
N ARG A 37 -10.85 0.97 -19.22
CA ARG A 37 -11.16 1.11 -20.66
C ARG A 37 -11.86 2.44 -21.00
N GLY A 38 -11.49 3.51 -20.31
CA GLY A 38 -12.12 4.83 -20.40
C GLY A 38 -11.41 5.85 -19.52
N TRP A 39 -11.86 7.10 -19.57
CA TRP A 39 -11.37 8.21 -18.72
C TRP A 39 -9.84 8.43 -18.74
N GLY A 40 -9.17 8.03 -19.83
CA GLY A 40 -7.72 8.16 -20.01
C GLY A 40 -6.87 7.08 -19.31
N ALA A 41 -7.48 6.08 -18.68
CA ALA A 41 -6.76 4.96 -18.06
C ALA A 41 -6.53 3.82 -19.07
N ASP A 42 -5.29 3.30 -19.09
CA ASP A 42 -4.88 2.10 -19.83
C ASP A 42 -4.65 0.90 -18.88
N GLU A 43 -4.33 -0.26 -19.44
CA GLU A 43 -4.24 -1.52 -18.68
C GLU A 43 -3.06 -1.54 -17.67
N GLU A 44 -1.93 -0.91 -17.99
CA GLU A 44 -0.82 -0.81 -17.04
C GLU A 44 -1.14 0.21 -15.93
N GLY A 45 -1.71 1.36 -16.28
CA GLY A 45 -2.20 2.37 -15.33
C GLY A 45 -3.25 1.82 -14.37
N ASP A 46 -4.22 1.04 -14.88
CA ASP A 46 -5.17 0.24 -14.07
C ASP A 46 -4.41 -0.66 -13.08
N MET A 47 -3.48 -1.50 -13.56
CA MET A 47 -2.77 -2.47 -12.72
C MET A 47 -1.88 -1.79 -11.66
N VAL A 48 -1.24 -0.67 -11.97
CA VAL A 48 -0.47 0.14 -11.01
C VAL A 48 -1.38 0.73 -9.95
N HIS A 49 -2.55 1.29 -10.33
CA HIS A 49 -3.48 1.88 -9.36
C HIS A 49 -4.13 0.84 -8.45
N TRP A 50 -4.60 -0.28 -8.99
CA TRP A 50 -5.17 -1.35 -8.17
C TRP A 50 -4.13 -1.99 -7.23
N ALA A 51 -2.85 -2.07 -7.63
CA ALA A 51 -1.77 -2.59 -6.79
C ALA A 51 -1.48 -1.76 -5.51
N ARG A 52 -1.96 -0.50 -5.46
CA ARG A 52 -1.86 0.35 -4.26
C ARG A 52 -2.72 -0.17 -3.09
N PHE A 53 -3.77 -0.96 -3.36
CA PHE A 53 -4.64 -1.53 -2.33
C PHE A 53 -4.11 -2.89 -1.81
N PRO A 54 -3.87 -3.06 -0.50
CA PRO A 54 -3.42 -4.35 0.06
C PRO A 54 -4.37 -5.52 -0.27
N ALA A 55 -5.68 -5.26 -0.28
CA ALA A 55 -6.71 -6.23 -0.67
C ALA A 55 -6.48 -6.83 -2.08
N PHE A 56 -6.00 -6.04 -3.05
CA PHE A 56 -5.90 -6.46 -4.46
C PHE A 56 -4.98 -7.67 -4.66
N ARG A 57 -3.97 -7.82 -3.79
CA ARG A 57 -3.03 -8.96 -3.76
C ARG A 57 -3.75 -10.31 -3.62
N HIS A 58 -4.92 -10.33 -2.99
CA HIS A 58 -5.73 -11.55 -2.77
C HIS A 58 -6.65 -11.90 -3.94
N VAL A 59 -6.80 -11.01 -4.92
CA VAL A 59 -7.70 -11.19 -6.09
C VAL A 59 -6.99 -11.17 -7.44
N LYS A 60 -5.81 -10.53 -7.58
CA LYS A 60 -5.07 -10.42 -8.86
C LYS A 60 -4.90 -11.76 -9.60
N ASN A 61 -4.58 -12.84 -8.87
CA ASN A 61 -4.37 -14.18 -9.44
C ASN A 61 -5.68 -14.95 -9.72
N LYS A 62 -6.85 -14.32 -9.58
CA LYS A 62 -8.19 -14.91 -9.77
C LYS A 62 -9.03 -14.16 -10.83
N LEU A 63 -8.45 -13.15 -11.47
CA LEU A 63 -9.15 -12.30 -12.44
C LEU A 63 -9.32 -13.04 -13.78
N LYS A 64 -10.51 -12.92 -14.36
CA LYS A 64 -10.91 -13.60 -15.60
C LYS A 64 -10.66 -12.69 -16.81
N ALA A 65 -9.85 -13.16 -17.75
CA ALA A 65 -9.74 -12.55 -19.08
C ALA A 65 -11.09 -12.58 -19.83
N PRO A 66 -11.36 -11.65 -20.77
CA PRO A 66 -10.49 -10.61 -21.31
C PRO A 66 -10.69 -9.22 -20.66
N HIS A 67 -11.44 -9.12 -19.55
CA HIS A 67 -11.77 -7.83 -18.91
C HIS A 67 -11.23 -7.71 -17.48
N LEU A 68 -10.54 -8.74 -17.00
CA LEU A 68 -10.14 -8.90 -15.60
C LEU A 68 -11.34 -8.77 -14.66
N THR A 69 -12.42 -9.50 -14.95
CA THR A 69 -13.61 -9.59 -14.09
C THR A 69 -13.40 -10.61 -12.97
N MET A 70 -14.21 -10.57 -11.92
CA MET A 70 -14.24 -11.63 -10.93
C MET A 70 -15.64 -11.87 -10.34
N ASP A 71 -15.88 -13.07 -9.85
CA ASP A 71 -17.00 -13.34 -8.97
C ASP A 71 -16.65 -12.79 -7.58
N GLY A 72 -17.61 -12.18 -6.88
CA GLY A 72 -17.33 -11.21 -5.80
C GLY A 72 -16.43 -11.72 -4.65
N TYR A 73 -15.55 -10.84 -4.16
CA TYR A 73 -14.67 -11.13 -3.03
C TYR A 73 -15.31 -10.71 -1.70
N PRO A 74 -15.44 -11.62 -0.70
CA PRO A 74 -16.03 -11.26 0.59
C PRO A 74 -15.14 -10.38 1.47
N GLY A 75 -13.84 -10.28 1.18
CA GLY A 75 -12.88 -9.52 1.98
C GLY A 75 -12.75 -8.03 1.60
N ALA A 76 -13.14 -7.63 0.39
CA ALA A 76 -13.07 -6.24 -0.06
C ALA A 76 -13.98 -5.97 -1.27
N VAL A 77 -14.56 -4.76 -1.32
CA VAL A 77 -15.31 -4.23 -2.47
C VAL A 77 -14.48 -3.15 -3.15
N PHE A 78 -14.19 -3.36 -4.44
CA PHE A 78 -13.50 -2.40 -5.29
C PHE A 78 -14.52 -1.62 -6.13
N MET A 79 -14.27 -0.33 -6.35
CA MET A 79 -15.14 0.56 -7.12
C MET A 79 -14.33 1.57 -7.93
N ARG A 80 -14.94 2.13 -8.98
CA ARG A 80 -14.50 3.38 -9.61
C ARG A 80 -15.57 4.44 -9.43
N TRP A 81 -15.21 5.62 -8.93
CA TRP A 81 -16.13 6.74 -8.74
C TRP A 81 -15.79 7.85 -9.73
N LYS A 82 -16.74 8.22 -10.59
CA LYS A 82 -16.61 9.31 -11.56
C LYS A 82 -17.53 10.46 -11.17
N GLU A 83 -16.92 11.57 -10.74
CA GLU A 83 -17.61 12.84 -10.56
C GLU A 83 -18.16 13.37 -11.90
N ARG A 84 -19.30 14.06 -11.84
CA ARG A 84 -20.09 14.42 -13.04
C ARG A 84 -20.31 15.92 -13.18
N PHE A 85 -20.66 16.59 -12.08
CA PHE A 85 -20.97 18.02 -12.02
C PHE A 85 -20.96 18.52 -10.56
N LEU A 86 -20.80 19.82 -10.38
CA LEU A 86 -20.89 20.50 -9.08
C LEU A 86 -22.34 20.66 -8.58
N VAL A 87 -22.49 20.81 -7.28
CA VAL A 87 -23.76 21.02 -6.57
C VAL A 87 -23.61 22.26 -5.67
N PRO A 88 -24.53 23.23 -5.69
CA PRO A 88 -25.83 23.21 -6.36
C PRO A 88 -25.80 23.54 -7.87
N ASP A 89 -24.79 24.25 -8.38
CA ASP A 89 -24.75 24.66 -9.80
C ASP A 89 -23.97 23.67 -10.68
N HIS A 90 -24.72 22.80 -11.35
CA HIS A 90 -24.21 21.81 -12.30
C HIS A 90 -23.67 22.41 -13.61
N ARG A 91 -23.79 23.73 -13.82
CA ARG A 91 -23.31 24.43 -15.02
C ARG A 91 -21.87 24.89 -14.91
N VAL A 92 -21.31 24.93 -13.70
CA VAL A 92 -19.89 25.22 -13.46
C VAL A 92 -19.07 23.99 -13.85
N GLN A 93 -18.13 24.17 -14.78
CA GLN A 93 -17.24 23.10 -15.28
C GLN A 93 -15.78 23.39 -14.96
N ASP A 94 -15.34 24.63 -15.14
CA ASP A 94 -13.99 25.09 -14.80
C ASP A 94 -13.94 25.60 -13.36
N ILE A 95 -12.93 25.16 -12.61
CA ILE A 95 -12.63 25.63 -11.24
C ILE A 95 -11.18 26.10 -11.23
N ASN A 96 -10.92 27.33 -10.77
CA ASN A 96 -9.57 27.84 -10.65
C ASN A 96 -8.75 26.97 -9.68
N GLY A 97 -7.66 26.35 -10.15
CA GLY A 97 -6.80 25.47 -9.35
C GLY A 97 -7.33 24.04 -9.09
N ALA A 98 -8.49 23.63 -9.62
CA ALA A 98 -9.06 22.30 -9.38
C ALA A 98 -9.78 21.71 -10.60
N SER A 99 -9.96 20.38 -10.61
CA SER A 99 -10.76 19.70 -11.64
C SER A 99 -11.30 18.36 -11.17
N PHE A 100 -12.54 18.06 -11.55
CA PHE A 100 -13.22 16.77 -11.37
C PHE A 100 -13.27 15.94 -12.68
N ALA A 101 -12.39 16.25 -13.65
CA ALA A 101 -12.34 15.56 -14.94
C ALA A 101 -11.92 14.08 -14.81
N GLY A 102 -11.07 13.75 -13.83
CA GLY A 102 -10.60 12.39 -13.53
C GLY A 102 -11.61 11.53 -12.79
N PHE A 103 -11.13 10.42 -12.22
CA PHE A 103 -11.95 9.48 -11.42
C PHE A 103 -11.15 8.91 -10.25
N TYR A 104 -11.83 8.32 -9.28
CA TYR A 104 -11.19 7.64 -8.16
C TYR A 104 -11.23 6.13 -8.36
N TYR A 105 -10.07 5.48 -8.21
CA TYR A 105 -10.01 4.08 -7.83
C TYR A 105 -10.34 4.00 -6.32
N VAL A 106 -11.23 3.11 -5.90
CA VAL A 106 -11.69 3.01 -4.51
C VAL A 106 -11.71 1.56 -4.04
N CYS A 107 -11.30 1.31 -2.79
CA CYS A 107 -11.40 0.02 -2.13
C CYS A 107 -11.97 0.17 -0.71
N VAL A 108 -13.00 -0.62 -0.41
CA VAL A 108 -13.50 -0.85 0.96
C VAL A 108 -12.99 -2.23 1.39
N ASP A 109 -12.03 -2.26 2.31
CA ASP A 109 -11.42 -3.49 2.84
C ASP A 109 -12.08 -3.88 4.17
N PHE A 110 -12.66 -5.07 4.22
CA PHE A 110 -13.32 -5.65 5.41
C PHE A 110 -12.36 -6.50 6.25
N ASN A 111 -11.19 -6.85 5.71
CA ASN A 111 -10.14 -7.62 6.38
C ASN A 111 -9.07 -6.72 7.03
N SER A 112 -9.38 -5.42 7.17
CA SER A 112 -8.45 -4.40 7.67
C SER A 112 -8.12 -4.62 9.15
N HIS A 113 -7.01 -5.31 9.40
CA HIS A 113 -6.36 -5.29 10.70
C HIS A 113 -5.77 -3.89 10.90
N ALA A 114 -6.41 -3.11 11.77
CA ALA A 114 -5.94 -1.78 12.17
C ALA A 114 -4.46 -1.85 12.61
N GLN A 115 -3.57 -1.26 11.81
CA GLN A 115 -2.17 -1.17 12.16
C GLN A 115 -2.05 -0.27 13.39
N ALA A 116 -1.61 -0.84 14.51
CA ALA A 116 -1.34 -0.06 15.72
C ALA A 116 -0.28 1.02 15.39
N PRO A 117 -0.47 2.28 15.81
CA PRO A 117 0.45 3.36 15.46
C PRO A 117 1.83 3.07 16.05
N THR A 118 2.80 2.80 15.16
CA THR A 118 4.18 2.49 15.55
C THR A 118 4.83 3.71 16.17
N SER A 119 4.94 3.71 17.51
CA SER A 119 5.62 4.79 18.24
C SER A 119 7.09 4.87 17.79
N PRO A 120 7.62 6.06 17.47
CA PRO A 120 8.98 6.19 16.98
C PRO A 120 9.99 5.87 18.10
N THR A 121 10.75 4.79 17.93
CA THR A 121 11.81 4.39 18.86
C THR A 121 12.94 5.43 18.84
N ARG A 122 12.95 6.30 19.84
CA ARG A 122 13.98 7.33 20.07
C ARG A 122 15.35 6.66 20.26
N GLN A 123 16.17 6.62 19.21
CA GLN A 123 17.56 6.19 19.32
C GLN A 123 18.33 7.17 20.22
N VAL A 124 19.05 6.63 21.22
CA VAL A 124 19.94 7.38 22.09
C VAL A 124 21.37 7.15 21.63
N SER A 125 21.96 8.16 20.98
CA SER A 125 23.35 8.12 20.56
C SER A 125 24.28 8.05 21.79
N GLN A 126 25.03 6.97 21.92
CA GLN A 126 26.09 6.87 22.93
C GLN A 126 27.34 7.58 22.40
N GLN A 127 27.77 8.63 23.10
CA GLN A 127 29.05 9.29 22.83
C GLN A 127 30.15 8.61 23.66
N THR A 128 31.23 8.20 23.01
CA THR A 128 32.47 7.77 23.68
C THR A 128 33.37 8.98 23.98
N PRO A 129 34.14 8.96 25.09
CA PRO A 129 34.99 10.09 25.47
C PRO A 129 36.28 10.14 24.65
N VAL A 130 36.78 11.36 24.41
CA VAL A 130 38.04 11.60 23.71
C VAL A 130 39.22 11.50 24.67
N ILE A 131 40.19 10.65 24.35
CA ILE A 131 41.54 10.67 24.92
C ILE A 131 42.46 11.32 23.88
N ARG A 132 43.38 12.19 24.32
CA ARG A 132 44.37 12.87 23.46
C ARG A 132 45.76 12.28 23.71
N GLU A 133 46.39 11.73 22.69
CA GLU A 133 47.84 11.61 22.60
C GLU A 133 48.31 11.87 21.16
N ASP A 134 49.35 12.68 21.04
CA ASP A 134 50.24 12.89 19.89
C ASP A 134 51.64 12.45 20.39
N PRO A 135 52.59 11.94 19.56
CA PRO A 135 53.05 12.70 18.39
C PRO A 135 53.56 11.91 17.17
N ASP A 136 53.82 12.66 16.09
CA ASP A 136 54.90 12.50 15.09
C ASP A 136 55.38 11.09 14.69
N THR A 137 54.94 10.57 13.52
CA THR A 137 55.90 10.12 12.49
C THR A 137 55.30 10.05 11.06
N LEU A 138 56.17 10.31 10.07
CA LEU A 138 56.00 10.12 8.62
C LEU A 138 57.20 9.30 8.10
N PRO A 139 57.23 8.75 6.87
CA PRO A 139 56.12 8.25 6.02
C PRO A 139 56.48 6.90 5.29
N SER A 140 55.66 6.54 4.28
CA SER A 140 56.06 5.86 3.02
C SER A 140 56.10 4.32 2.87
N GLN A 141 55.67 3.90 1.67
CA GLN A 141 55.87 2.62 0.94
C GLN A 141 55.34 1.33 1.62
N ALA A 142 54.31 0.62 1.13
CA ALA A 142 53.99 0.07 -0.21
C ALA A 142 54.73 -1.23 -0.54
N SER A 143 54.00 -2.35 -0.76
CA SER A 143 54.24 -3.39 -1.80
C SER A 143 53.45 -4.70 -1.60
N VAL A 144 52.70 -5.09 -2.65
CA VAL A 144 52.55 -6.48 -3.17
C VAL A 144 51.82 -7.56 -2.33
N ALA A 145 51.21 -8.52 -3.04
CA ALA A 145 50.41 -9.68 -2.57
C ALA A 145 51.31 -10.96 -2.47
N PRO A 146 50.83 -12.24 -2.39
CA PRO A 146 49.46 -12.78 -2.51
C PRO A 146 49.07 -13.90 -1.49
N LYS A 147 47.88 -14.48 -1.73
CA LYS A 147 47.30 -15.69 -1.11
C LYS A 147 48.22 -16.93 -1.25
N PRO A 148 48.18 -17.89 -0.29
CA PRO A 148 47.49 -19.16 -0.62
C PRO A 148 46.63 -19.76 0.51
N GLU A 149 45.79 -20.73 0.13
CA GLU A 149 45.05 -21.69 0.98
C GLU A 149 45.96 -22.91 1.31
N PRO A 150 45.71 -23.78 2.35
CA PRO A 150 44.57 -24.70 2.28
C PRO A 150 43.99 -25.32 3.60
N LEU A 151 42.79 -25.91 3.44
CA LEU A 151 42.27 -27.17 4.02
C LEU A 151 42.56 -27.55 5.51
N GLY A 152 41.48 -27.66 6.30
CA GLY A 152 41.43 -28.46 7.52
C GLY A 152 40.03 -29.08 7.71
N ARG A 153 39.93 -30.41 7.88
CA ARG A 153 38.65 -31.16 7.87
C ARG A 153 38.61 -32.16 9.01
N THR A 154 37.61 -32.08 9.89
CA THR A 154 37.34 -33.14 10.88
C THR A 154 35.85 -33.20 11.21
N ARG A 155 35.32 -34.43 11.38
CA ARG A 155 33.97 -34.70 11.87
C ARG A 155 34.10 -35.34 13.26
N THR A 156 33.28 -34.93 14.20
CA THR A 156 32.86 -35.79 15.32
C THR A 156 31.34 -35.72 15.46
N SER A 157 30.76 -36.77 16.01
CA SER A 157 29.32 -36.97 16.09
C SER A 157 28.94 -37.45 17.47
N SER A 158 27.81 -36.96 18.00
CA SER A 158 27.09 -37.62 19.08
C SER A 158 25.59 -37.54 18.81
N VAL A 159 24.91 -38.64 19.15
CA VAL A 159 23.45 -38.83 19.13
C VAL A 159 23.08 -39.29 20.53
N HIS A 160 21.94 -38.86 21.08
CA HIS A 160 21.23 -39.55 22.17
C HIS A 160 19.75 -39.12 22.26
N ASN A 161 18.93 -40.05 22.75
CA ASN A 161 17.51 -39.95 23.13
C ASN A 161 17.39 -40.11 24.67
N ASP A 162 16.28 -39.84 25.39
CA ASP A 162 14.90 -39.41 25.07
C ASP A 162 14.37 -38.57 26.31
N THR A 163 13.11 -38.23 26.63
CA THR A 163 11.75 -38.60 26.17
C THR A 163 10.73 -37.47 26.49
N THR A 164 9.53 -37.52 25.90
CA THR A 164 8.22 -36.98 26.39
C THR A 164 8.12 -35.68 27.23
N GLY A 165 7.26 -34.75 26.80
CA GLY A 165 6.76 -33.66 27.67
C GLY A 165 5.46 -33.02 27.15
N SER A 166 4.30 -33.46 27.65
CA SER A 166 2.99 -32.97 27.16
C SER A 166 2.54 -31.70 27.88
N HIS A 167 2.71 -30.55 27.24
CA HIS A 167 2.05 -29.30 27.65
C HIS A 167 1.26 -28.70 26.48
N ARG A 168 -0.02 -29.07 26.41
CA ARG A 168 -0.99 -28.53 25.45
C ARG A 168 -1.42 -27.12 25.85
N SER A 169 -0.53 -26.15 25.66
CA SER A 169 -0.82 -24.73 25.88
C SER A 169 -1.93 -24.26 24.92
N THR A 170 -3.17 -24.29 25.40
CA THR A 170 -4.30 -23.67 24.71
C THR A 170 -4.16 -22.16 24.81
N SER A 171 -3.37 -21.58 23.91
CA SER A 171 -3.43 -20.15 23.62
C SER A 171 -4.81 -19.84 23.05
N THR A 172 -5.73 -19.46 23.94
CA THR A 172 -6.93 -18.70 23.58
C THR A 172 -6.48 -17.35 23.05
N GLY A 173 -5.99 -17.34 21.81
CA GLY A 173 -5.59 -16.12 21.12
C GLY A 173 -6.75 -15.14 21.21
N THR A 174 -6.45 -13.92 21.66
CA THR A 174 -7.44 -12.85 21.78
C THR A 174 -8.07 -12.62 20.42
N ARG A 175 -9.26 -13.19 20.21
CA ARG A 175 -9.99 -13.10 18.96
C ARG A 175 -10.24 -11.63 18.70
N SER A 176 -9.49 -11.06 17.77
CA SER A 176 -9.66 -9.68 17.33
C SER A 176 -11.14 -9.45 17.02
N GLY A 177 -11.68 -8.33 17.49
CA GLY A 177 -13.06 -7.94 17.19
C GLY A 177 -13.31 -7.93 15.68
N PRO A 178 -14.57 -8.00 15.24
CA PRO A 178 -14.90 -7.90 13.82
C PRO A 178 -14.21 -6.66 13.22
N GLY A 179 -13.47 -6.86 12.13
CA GLY A 179 -12.68 -5.81 11.51
C GLY A 179 -13.57 -4.64 11.12
N VAL A 180 -13.20 -3.42 11.52
CA VAL A 180 -13.88 -2.22 11.05
C VAL A 180 -13.48 -2.02 9.60
N ALA A 181 -14.47 -1.98 8.70
CA ALA A 181 -14.22 -1.81 7.29
C ALA A 181 -13.56 -0.45 7.01
N THR A 182 -12.42 -0.44 6.31
CA THR A 182 -11.69 0.78 5.96
C THR A 182 -11.86 1.10 4.48
N MET A 183 -12.35 2.30 4.17
CA MET A 183 -12.38 2.83 2.81
C MET A 183 -11.07 3.57 2.50
N SER A 184 -10.56 3.38 1.29
CA SER A 184 -9.41 4.09 0.73
C SER A 184 -9.66 4.40 -0.74
N GLY A 185 -9.12 5.51 -1.23
CA GLY A 185 -9.29 5.92 -2.62
C GLY A 185 -8.10 6.71 -3.15
N PHE A 186 -7.86 6.60 -4.45
CA PHE A 186 -6.79 7.29 -5.18
C PHE A 186 -7.38 7.93 -6.43
N TYR A 187 -7.24 9.25 -6.54
CA TYR A 187 -7.62 9.99 -7.74
C TYR A 187 -6.65 9.69 -8.89
N PHE A 188 -7.19 9.61 -10.10
CA PHE A 188 -6.46 9.49 -11.35
C PHE A 188 -7.04 10.46 -12.38
N HIS A 189 -6.15 11.13 -13.09
CA HIS A 189 -6.46 11.95 -14.26
C HIS A 189 -5.31 11.81 -15.25
N GLN A 190 -5.61 11.75 -16.55
CA GLN A 190 -4.62 11.46 -17.59
C GLN A 190 -3.47 12.50 -17.66
N ASN A 191 -3.73 13.73 -17.22
CA ASN A 191 -2.77 14.83 -17.23
C ASN A 191 -2.18 15.12 -15.84
N SER A 192 -2.28 14.19 -14.88
CA SER A 192 -1.54 14.28 -13.61
C SER A 192 -0.06 13.97 -13.83
N GLU A 193 0.82 14.71 -13.15
CA GLU A 193 2.20 14.25 -12.97
C GLU A 193 2.25 13.03 -12.01
N PRO A 194 3.22 12.11 -12.19
CA PRO A 194 3.29 10.83 -11.47
C PRO A 194 3.89 10.92 -10.04
#